data_AF-A0A315X3W9-F1
#
_entry.id   AF-A0A315X3W9-F1
#
_cell.length_a   1.000
_cell.length_b   1.000
_cell.length_c   1.000
_cell.angle_alpha   90.00
_cell.angle_beta   90.00
_cell.angle_gamma   90.00
#
_symmetry.space_group_name_H-M   'P 1'
#
loop_
_entity.id
_entity.type
_entity.pdbx_description
1 polymer ?
#
loop_
_entity_poly.entity_id
_entity_poly.type
_entity_poly.pdbx_seq_one_letter_code
_entity_poly.pdbx_strand_id
1 'polypeptide(L)'
;MGALQGTRTRLVVIACLAVAGYFAYTAATGWIRNQQLNDDRAQAELRLQELEDRKAYLEAVRDYVASDAYVEQEARRQLGYIRDGEVPFVVTSPPVRDDGNPTGSWWERLFPR
;
A
#
# COMPACT_ATOMS: atom_id res chain seq x y z
N MET A 1 52.29 45.32 -36.83
CA MET A 1 52.13 43.97 -36.25
C MET A 1 50.91 43.82 -35.33
N GLY A 2 49.80 44.55 -35.55
CA GLY A 2 48.63 44.52 -34.64
C GLY A 2 47.48 43.60 -35.07
N ALA A 3 47.30 43.35 -36.38
CA ALA A 3 46.16 42.57 -36.88
C ALA A 3 46.21 41.09 -36.49
N LEU A 4 47.41 40.48 -36.46
CA LEU A 4 47.59 39.08 -36.08
C LEU A 4 47.33 38.82 -34.58
N GLN A 5 47.56 39.81 -33.71
CA GLN A 5 47.27 39.69 -32.28
C GLN A 5 45.76 39.71 -32.03
N GLY A 6 45.00 40.59 -32.68
CA GLY A 6 43.54 40.63 -32.57
C GLY A 6 42.86 39.33 -33.03
N THR A 7 43.34 38.74 -34.13
CA THR A 7 42.80 37.46 -34.63
C THR A 7 43.13 36.29 -33.71
N ARG A 8 44.36 36.23 -33.16
CA ARG A 8 44.75 35.18 -32.20
C ARG A 8 43.94 35.27 -30.91
N THR A 9 43.78 36.47 -30.34
CA THR A 9 42.97 36.66 -29.12
C THR A 9 41.51 36.28 -29.37
N ARG A 10 40.94 36.63 -30.53
CA ARG A 10 39.58 36.20 -30.91
C ARG A 10 39.46 34.67 -31.01
N LEU A 11 40.43 34.00 -31.62
CA LEU A 11 40.43 32.53 -31.72
C LEU A 11 40.53 31.87 -30.34
N VAL A 12 41.36 32.39 -29.44
CA VAL A 12 41.48 31.90 -28.06
C VAL A 12 40.16 32.09 -27.30
N VAL A 13 39.52 33.25 -27.44
CA VAL A 13 38.21 33.52 -26.79
C VAL A 13 37.14 32.56 -27.32
N ILE A 14 37.08 32.33 -28.63
CA ILE A 14 36.14 31.37 -29.23
C ILE A 14 36.41 29.95 -28.73
N ALA A 15 37.68 29.54 -28.66
CA ALA A 15 38.05 28.23 -28.13
C ALA A 15 37.65 28.08 -26.66
N CYS A 16 37.90 29.09 -25.82
CA CYS A 16 37.46 29.10 -24.42
C CYS A 16 35.94 29.02 -24.29
N LEU A 17 35.18 29.75 -25.12
CA LEU A 17 33.72 29.66 -25.14
C LEU A 17 33.22 28.29 -25.58
N ALA A 18 33.86 27.68 -26.57
CA ALA A 18 33.51 26.32 -27.01
C ALA A 18 33.76 25.30 -25.89
N VAL A 19 34.89 25.39 -25.19
CA VAL A 19 35.22 24.54 -24.05
C VAL A 19 34.23 24.76 -22.90
N ALA A 20 33.93 26.01 -22.55
CA ALA A 20 32.95 26.34 -21.52
C ALA A 20 31.54 25.83 -21.87
N GLY A 21 31.12 25.97 -23.13
CA GLY A 21 29.85 25.44 -23.62
C GLY A 21 29.79 23.91 -23.55
N TYR A 22 30.88 23.23 -23.91
CA TYR A 22 30.98 21.78 -23.76
C TYR A 22 30.84 21.35 -22.30
N PHE A 23 31.59 21.98 -21.38
CA PHE A 23 31.46 21.69 -19.94
C PHE A 23 30.05 21.96 -19.42
N ALA A 24 29.43 23.08 -19.77
CA ALA A 24 28.06 23.38 -19.38
C ALA A 24 27.06 22.32 -19.88
N TYR A 25 27.21 21.87 -21.13
CA TYR A 25 26.38 20.80 -21.70
C TYR A 25 26.56 19.47 -20.96
N THR A 26 27.81 19.07 -20.68
CA THR A 26 28.10 17.84 -19.93
C THR A 26 27.58 17.89 -18.49
N ALA A 27 27.69 19.04 -17.82
CA ALA A 27 27.18 19.22 -16.46
C ALA A 27 25.65 19.16 -16.42
N ALA A 28 24.96 19.81 -17.37
CA ALA A 28 23.51 19.80 -17.47
C ALA A 28 22.97 18.38 -17.73
N THR A 29 23.58 17.65 -18.65
CA THR A 29 23.17 16.26 -18.97
C THR A 29 23.47 15.28 -17.84
N GLY A 30 24.59 15.44 -17.15
CA GLY A 30 24.94 14.65 -15.96
C GLY A 30 23.96 14.89 -14.80
N TRP A 31 23.59 16.14 -14.56
CA TRP A 31 22.66 16.49 -13.47
C TRP A 31 21.26 15.91 -13.69
N ILE A 32 20.71 16.01 -14.91
CA ILE A 32 19.40 15.44 -15.25
C ILE A 32 19.40 13.91 -15.06
N ARG A 33 20.45 13.24 -15.55
CA ARG A 33 20.56 11.78 -15.43
C ARG A 33 20.67 11.33 -13.98
N ASN A 34 21.44 12.04 -13.16
CA ASN A 34 21.59 11.70 -11.76
C ASN A 34 20.29 11.89 -10.96
N GLN A 35 19.51 12.92 -11.27
CA GLN A 35 18.19 13.11 -10.67
C GLN A 35 17.22 11.98 -11.06
N GLN A 36 17.15 11.62 -12.34
CA GLN A 36 16.31 10.51 -12.80
C GLN A 36 16.67 9.18 -12.11
N LEU A 37 17.96 8.87 -11.99
CA LEU A 37 18.42 7.67 -11.28
C LEU A 37 18.03 7.67 -9.79
N ASN A 38 18.10 8.82 -9.13
CA ASN A 38 17.68 8.93 -7.73
C ASN A 38 16.17 8.76 -7.57
N ASP A 39 15.38 9.36 -8.46
CA ASP A 39 13.92 9.21 -8.44
C ASP A 39 13.51 7.76 -8.71
N ASP A 40 14.12 7.11 -9.69
CA ASP A 40 13.89 5.70 -10.01
C ASP A 40 14.25 4.79 -8.83
N ARG A 41 15.37 5.09 -8.15
CA ARG A 41 15.79 4.37 -6.95
C ARG A 41 14.78 4.55 -5.82
N ALA A 42 14.35 5.77 -5.53
CA ALA A 42 13.38 6.05 -4.48
C ALA A 42 12.05 5.34 -4.75
N GLN A 43 11.58 5.34 -6.01
CA GLN A 43 10.36 4.60 -6.40
C GLN A 43 10.53 3.09 -6.30
N ALA A 44 11.71 2.55 -6.61
CA ALA A 44 12.00 1.13 -6.45
C ALA A 44 12.00 0.72 -4.98
N GLU A 45 12.61 1.53 -4.10
CA GLU A 45 12.63 1.30 -2.65
C GLU A 45 11.21 1.33 -2.05
N LEU A 46 10.38 2.30 -2.44
CA LEU A 46 8.97 2.36 -2.01
C LEU A 46 8.16 1.13 -2.44
N ARG A 47 8.33 0.68 -3.70
CA ARG A 47 7.67 -0.54 -4.19
C ARG A 47 8.13 -1.78 -3.45
N LEU A 48 9.42 -1.87 -3.13
CA LEU A 48 9.95 -2.99 -2.36
C LEU A 48 9.28 -3.06 -0.98
N GLN A 49 9.21 -1.93 -0.28
CA GLN A 49 8.58 -1.84 1.03
C GLN A 49 7.09 -2.23 0.98
N GLU A 50 6.34 -1.73 -0.01
CA GLU A 50 4.93 -2.10 -0.20
C GLU A 50 4.75 -3.61 -0.43
N LEU A 51 5.63 -4.21 -1.23
CA LEU A 51 5.60 -5.66 -1.50
C LEU A 51 5.94 -6.47 -0.25
N GLU A 52 6.90 -6.04 0.55
CA GLU A 52 7.29 -6.69 1.80
C GLU A 52 6.15 -6.64 2.82
N ASP A 53 5.52 -5.48 3.00
CA ASP A 53 4.36 -5.31 3.89
C ASP A 53 3.19 -6.20 3.45
N ARG A 54 2.91 -6.22 2.15
CA ARG A 54 1.85 -7.07 1.58
C ARG A 54 2.15 -8.55 1.75
N LYS A 55 3.40 -8.96 1.58
CA LYS A 55 3.83 -10.33 1.82
C LYS A 55 3.62 -10.70 3.29
N ALA A 56 4.10 -9.87 4.22
CA ALA A 56 3.96 -10.13 5.65
C ALA A 56 2.49 -10.26 6.07
N TYR A 57 1.62 -9.40 5.55
CA TYR A 57 0.18 -9.51 5.78
C TYR A 57 -0.40 -10.83 5.25
N LEU A 58 -0.07 -11.22 4.03
CA LEU A 58 -0.57 -12.45 3.42
C LEU A 58 -0.06 -13.69 4.15
N GLU A 59 1.18 -13.69 4.64
CA GLU A 59 1.74 -14.76 5.46
C GLU A 59 0.99 -14.87 6.79
N ALA A 60 0.71 -13.75 7.46
CA ALA A 60 -0.08 -13.75 8.69
C ALA A 60 -1.51 -14.27 8.48
N VAL A 61 -2.17 -13.87 7.38
CA VAL A 61 -3.51 -14.38 7.03
C VAL A 61 -3.46 -15.88 6.73
N ARG A 62 -2.47 -16.34 5.97
CA ARG A 62 -2.27 -17.77 5.69
C ARG A 62 -2.12 -18.56 6.98
N ASP A 63 -1.27 -18.09 7.89
CA ASP A 63 -0.98 -18.79 9.14
C ASP A 63 -2.19 -18.80 10.08
N TYR A 64 -2.97 -17.71 10.10
CA TYR A 64 -4.24 -17.66 10.83
C TYR A 64 -5.26 -18.66 10.27
N VAL A 65 -5.46 -18.69 8.95
CA VAL A 65 -6.42 -19.61 8.31
C VAL A 65 -5.97 -21.07 8.45
N ALA A 66 -4.66 -21.32 8.46
CA ALA A 66 -4.10 -22.65 8.68
C ALA A 66 -4.13 -23.08 10.17
N SER A 67 -4.45 -22.16 11.09
CA SER A 67 -4.48 -22.48 12.52
C SER A 67 -5.64 -23.41 12.88
N ASP A 68 -5.41 -24.29 13.85
CA ASP A 68 -6.43 -25.21 14.37
C ASP A 68 -7.68 -24.47 14.86
N ALA A 69 -7.50 -23.28 15.45
CA ALA A 69 -8.61 -22.48 15.94
C ALA A 69 -9.55 -22.01 14.82
N TYR A 70 -8.99 -21.60 13.68
CA TYR A 70 -9.78 -21.21 12.52
C TYR A 70 -10.46 -22.43 11.88
N VAL A 71 -9.73 -23.54 11.72
CA VAL A 71 -10.29 -24.79 11.19
C VAL A 71 -11.43 -25.30 12.07
N GLU A 72 -11.27 -25.28 13.39
CA GLU A 72 -12.29 -25.68 14.36
C GLU A 72 -13.51 -24.74 14.31
N GLN A 73 -13.29 -23.44 14.17
CA GLN A 73 -14.37 -22.47 14.00
C GLN A 73 -15.16 -22.72 12.72
N GLU A 74 -14.47 -23.00 11.61
CA GLU A 74 -15.14 -23.23 10.32
C GLU A 74 -15.86 -24.58 10.29
N ALA A 75 -15.27 -25.62 10.90
CA ALA A 75 -15.93 -26.91 11.10
C ALA A 75 -17.21 -26.76 11.94
N ARG A 76 -17.19 -25.96 13.01
CA ARG A 76 -18.39 -25.63 13.80
C ARG A 76 -19.46 -24.94 12.96
N ARG A 77 -19.07 -23.95 12.15
CA ARG A 77 -20.00 -23.14 11.34
C ARG A 77 -20.61 -23.92 10.17
N GLN A 78 -19.80 -24.65 9.42
CA GLN A 78 -20.25 -25.30 8.18
C GLN A 78 -20.81 -26.71 8.42
N LEU A 79 -20.21 -27.46 9.34
CA LEU A 79 -20.53 -28.87 9.56
C LEU A 79 -21.30 -29.11 10.86
N GLY A 80 -21.48 -28.06 11.69
CA GLY A 80 -22.05 -28.23 13.02
C GLY A 80 -21.16 -29.11 13.91
N TYR A 81 -19.85 -29.14 13.65
CA TYR A 81 -18.90 -29.92 14.45
C TYR A 81 -18.97 -29.48 15.92
N ILE A 82 -18.96 -30.44 16.84
CA ILE A 82 -19.05 -30.25 18.29
C ILE A 82 -17.97 -31.13 18.92
N ARG A 83 -17.21 -30.59 19.87
CA ARG A 83 -16.15 -31.36 20.56
C ARG A 83 -16.76 -32.29 21.60
N ASP A 84 -16.09 -33.41 21.88
CA ASP A 84 -16.49 -34.31 22.95
C ASP A 84 -16.62 -33.56 24.30
N GLY A 85 -17.80 -33.68 24.91
CA GLY A 85 -18.13 -33.01 26.18
C GLY A 85 -18.87 -31.67 26.04
N GLU A 86 -19.04 -31.14 24.83
CA GLU A 86 -19.88 -29.95 24.59
C GLU A 86 -21.37 -30.33 24.49
N VAL A 87 -22.27 -29.50 25.05
CA VAL A 87 -23.73 -29.66 24.96
C VAL A 87 -24.30 -28.66 23.95
N PRO A 88 -24.76 -29.09 22.77
CA PRO A 88 -25.35 -28.18 21.79
C PRO A 88 -26.72 -27.69 22.24
N PHE A 89 -27.02 -26.42 22.02
CA PHE A 89 -28.35 -25.86 22.21
C PHE A 89 -28.77 -25.09 20.96
N VAL A 90 -30.05 -25.18 20.62
CA VAL A 90 -30.67 -24.42 19.53
C VAL A 90 -31.59 -23.39 20.16
N VAL A 91 -31.36 -22.11 19.85
CA VAL A 91 -32.26 -21.05 20.29
C VAL A 91 -33.49 -21.05 19.40
N THR A 92 -34.59 -21.60 19.89
CA THR A 92 -35.90 -21.45 19.26
C THR A 92 -36.56 -20.19 19.81
N SER A 93 -36.64 -19.12 19.02
CA SER A 93 -37.48 -17.99 19.39
C SER A 93 -38.95 -18.43 19.41
N PRO A 94 -39.75 -17.99 20.40
CA PRO A 94 -41.19 -18.22 20.39
C PRO A 94 -41.78 -17.73 19.06
N PRO A 95 -42.81 -18.41 18.51
CA PRO A 95 -43.51 -17.88 17.35
C PRO A 95 -43.98 -16.47 17.67
N VAL A 96 -43.64 -15.51 16.79
CA VAL A 96 -44.12 -14.13 16.90
C VAL A 96 -45.64 -14.23 16.90
N ARG A 97 -46.27 -13.88 18.02
CA ARG A 97 -47.73 -13.76 18.06
C ARG A 97 -48.07 -12.63 17.10
N ASP A 98 -48.80 -12.93 16.03
CA ASP A 98 -49.36 -11.93 15.12
C ASP A 98 -50.52 -11.24 15.85
N ASP A 99 -50.18 -10.37 16.78
CA ASP A 99 -51.09 -9.56 17.58
C ASP A 99 -51.34 -8.22 16.88
N GLY A 100 -51.76 -8.25 15.61
CA GLY A 100 -52.35 -7.10 14.92
C GLY A 100 -51.62 -5.77 15.16
N ASN A 101 -50.45 -5.61 14.54
CA ASN A 101 -49.65 -4.38 14.49
C ASN A 101 -49.45 -3.60 15.81
N PRO A 102 -48.45 -3.98 16.62
CA PRO A 102 -47.84 -3.09 17.58
C PRO A 102 -46.66 -2.38 16.91
N THR A 103 -46.90 -1.22 16.28
CA THR A 103 -45.84 -0.31 15.83
C THR A 103 -44.96 0.10 17.01
N GLY A 104 -43.76 -0.48 17.11
CA GLY A 104 -42.76 -0.14 18.12
C GLY A 104 -41.66 -1.17 18.24
N SER A 105 -40.44 -0.72 18.50
CA SER A 105 -39.26 -1.55 18.69
C SER A 105 -39.38 -2.38 19.97
N TRP A 106 -38.97 -3.65 19.96
CA TRP A 106 -39.21 -4.55 21.11
C TRP A 106 -38.59 -4.07 22.42
N TRP A 107 -37.50 -3.31 22.37
CA TRP A 107 -36.75 -2.79 23.52
C TRP A 107 -37.39 -1.55 24.16
N GLU A 108 -38.18 -0.76 23.42
CA GLU A 108 -38.89 0.41 23.97
C GLU A 108 -40.02 0.00 24.92
N ARG A 109 -40.54 -1.22 24.75
CA ARG A 109 -41.60 -1.77 25.60
C ARG A 109 -41.11 -2.20 26.99
N LEU A 110 -39.81 -2.51 27.12
CA LEU A 110 -39.24 -3.04 28.37
C LEU A 110 -38.77 -1.91 29.32
N PHE A 111 -38.54 -0.70 28.79
CA PHE A 111 -38.06 0.45 29.56
C PHE A 111 -38.90 1.70 29.27
N PRO A 112 -40.10 1.84 29.88
CA PRO A 112 -40.88 3.06 29.76
C PRO A 112 -40.16 4.22 30.48
N ARG A 113 -40.10 5.39 29.85
CA ARG A 113 -39.54 6.62 30.46
C ARG A 113 -40.46 7.19 31.52
#